data_AF-H0TF70-F1
#
_entry.id   AF-H0TF70-F1
#
_cell.length_a   1.000
_cell.length_b   1.000
_cell.length_c   1.000
_cell.angle_alpha   90.00
_cell.angle_beta   90.00
_cell.angle_gamma   90.00
#
_symmetry.space_group_name_H-M   'P 1'
#
loop_
_entity.id
_entity.type
_entity.pdbx_description
1 polymer ?
#
loop_
_entity_poly.entity_id
_entity_poly.type
_entity_poly.pdbx_seq_one_letter_code
_entity_poly.pdbx_strand_id
1 'polypeptide(L)' 'MAYSLAQRWATTQTAHGEGTLLERPQMWLQRWSWRRELTKLDTDQMRDCGLDPEAVRHEAAKPFWRA' A
#
# COMPACT_ATOMS: atom_id res chain seq x y z
N MET A 1 -24.12 24.02 4.92
CA MET A 1 -24.00 23.30 3.63
C MET A 1 -22.56 23.46 3.15
N ALA A 2 -21.64 22.65 3.64
CA ALA A 2 -21.30 21.30 3.18
C ALA A 2 -20.34 21.30 1.98
N TYR A 3 -19.06 21.62 2.23
CA TYR A 3 -17.93 21.23 1.39
C TYR A 3 -16.66 21.08 2.25
N SER A 4 -16.53 19.98 3.00
CA SER A 4 -15.23 19.57 3.58
C SER A 4 -15.20 18.06 3.88
N LEU A 5 -15.53 17.24 2.88
CA LEU A 5 -15.33 15.79 2.97
C LEU A 5 -14.35 15.26 1.91
N ALA A 6 -14.04 16.05 0.86
CA ALA A 6 -13.10 15.66 -0.18
C ALA A 6 -11.61 15.84 0.24
N GLN A 7 -11.33 16.58 1.32
CA GLN A 7 -9.95 16.81 1.78
C GLN A 7 -9.38 15.64 2.61
N ARG A 8 -10.20 14.66 3.01
CA ARG A 8 -9.78 13.57 3.89
C ARG A 8 -8.92 12.49 3.20
N TRP A 9 -9.01 12.38 1.87
CA TRP A 9 -8.21 11.40 1.11
C TRP A 9 -6.99 12.02 0.42
N ALA A 10 -6.88 13.36 0.46
CA ALA A 10 -5.86 14.12 -0.27
C ALA A 10 -4.64 14.51 0.58
N THR A 11 -4.56 14.05 1.83
CA THR A 11 -3.36 14.23 2.65
C THR A 11 -2.70 12.87 2.85
N THR A 12 -1.90 12.46 1.87
CA THR A 12 -0.69 11.70 2.21
C THR A 12 0.09 12.58 3.17
N GLN A 13 -0.15 12.34 4.45
CA GLN A 13 0.47 13.03 5.56
C GLN A 13 1.97 12.78 5.47
N THR A 14 2.66 13.69 4.79
CA THR A 14 4.11 13.76 4.80
C THR A 14 4.48 14.38 6.13
N ALA A 15 4.44 13.54 7.16
CA ALA A 15 5.15 13.79 8.40
C ALA A 15 6.65 13.83 8.06
N HIS A 16 7.13 14.99 7.63
CA HIS A 16 8.57 15.27 7.61
C HIS A 16 8.96 15.76 9.01
N GLY A 17 8.99 14.85 9.97
CA GLY A 17 9.73 15.02 11.21
C GLY A 17 10.99 14.17 11.09
N GLU A 18 12.15 14.82 11.04
CA GLU A 18 13.52 14.25 11.07
C GLU A 18 13.60 12.73 10.83
N GLY A 19 13.50 12.34 9.56
CA GLY A 19 13.41 10.93 9.24
C GLY A 19 14.64 10.16 9.69
N THR A 20 14.47 9.25 10.64
CA THR A 20 15.55 8.38 11.09
C THR A 20 16.12 7.62 9.88
N LEU A 21 17.45 7.38 9.85
CA LEU A 21 18.10 6.66 8.73
C LEU A 21 17.44 5.30 8.42
N LEU A 22 16.66 4.76 9.35
CA LEU A 22 15.95 3.49 9.25
C LEU A 22 14.54 3.57 8.65
N GLU A 23 13.93 4.76 8.53
CA GLU A 23 12.54 4.89 8.04
C GLU A 23 12.34 4.38 6.62
N ARG A 24 13.29 4.69 5.72
CA ARG A 24 13.22 4.25 4.33
C ARG A 24 13.38 2.73 4.20
N PRO A 25 14.40 2.09 4.81
CA PRO A 25 14.47 0.63 4.88
C PRO A 25 13.25 -0.02 5.54
N GLN A 26 12.72 0.55 6.63
CA GLN A 26 11.52 0.01 7.30
C GLN A 26 10.31 0.02 6.38
N MET A 27 10.07 1.13 5.67
CA MET A 27 9.00 1.24 4.69
C MET A 27 9.14 0.19 3.59
N TRP A 28 10.36 -0.01 3.09
CA TRP A 28 10.64 -1.01 2.06
C TRP A 28 10.41 -2.44 2.54
N LEU A 29 10.81 -2.77 3.77
CA LEU A 29 10.53 -4.07 4.39
C LEU A 29 9.03 -4.30 4.55
N GLN A 30 8.29 -3.29 5.00
CA GLN A 30 6.84 -3.36 5.14
C GLN A 30 6.16 -3.60 3.78
N ARG A 31 6.54 -2.86 2.74
CA ARG A 31 6.04 -3.07 1.36
C ARG A 31 6.35 -4.46 0.84
N TRP A 32 7.56 -4.95 1.09
CA TRP A 32 7.94 -6.30 0.69
C TRP A 32 7.10 -7.37 1.39
N SER A 33 6.84 -7.21 2.70
CA SER A 33 5.98 -8.13 3.45
C SER A 33 4.57 -8.17 2.87
N TRP A 34 3.96 -7.01 2.66
CA TRP A 34 2.60 -6.90 2.11
C TRP A 34 2.48 -7.47 0.71
N ARG A 35 3.44 -7.18 -0.19
CA ARG A 35 3.42 -7.76 -1.55
C ARG A 35 3.61 -9.27 -1.53
N ARG A 36 4.42 -9.78 -0.62
CA ARG A 36 4.57 -11.23 -0.43
C ARG A 36 3.30 -11.88 0.12
N GLU A 37 2.51 -11.17 0.92
CA GLU A 37 1.17 -11.63 1.32
C GLU A 37 0.21 -11.64 0.13
N LEU A 38 0.22 -10.59 -0.71
CA LEU A 38 -0.58 -10.55 -1.94
C LEU A 38 -0.30 -11.73 -2.88
N THR A 39 0.97 -12.16 -3.01
CA THR A 39 1.31 -13.36 -3.83
C THR A 39 0.75 -14.68 -3.30
N LYS A 40 0.35 -14.72 -2.02
CA LYS A 40 -0.16 -15.93 -1.38
C LYS A 40 -1.69 -16.02 -1.39
N LEU A 41 -2.37 -14.92 -1.73
CA LEU A 41 -3.83 -14.92 -1.81
C LEU A 41 -4.29 -15.85 -2.92
N ASP A 42 -5.29 -16.66 -2.63
CA ASP A 42 -6.03 -17.40 -3.66
C ASP A 42 -7.11 -16.51 -4.31
N THR A 43 -7.70 -16.99 -5.40
CA THR A 43 -8.70 -16.21 -6.15
C THR A 43 -10.00 -16.02 -5.38
N ASP A 44 -10.35 -16.94 -4.48
CA ASP A 44 -11.59 -16.85 -3.69
C ASP A 44 -11.42 -15.84 -2.55
N GLN A 45 -10.27 -15.83 -1.87
CA GLN A 45 -9.86 -14.81 -0.90
C GLN A 45 -9.82 -13.42 -1.51
N MET A 46 -9.28 -13.30 -2.74
CA MET A 46 -9.33 -12.04 -3.49
C MET A 46 -10.77 -11.59 -3.73
N ARG A 47 -11.66 -12.51 -4.16
CA ARG A 47 -13.08 -12.21 -4.39
C ARG A 47 -13.79 -11.79 -3.11
N ASP A 48 -13.58 -12.49 -2.00
CA ASP A 48 -14.19 -12.19 -0.71
C ASP A 48 -13.77 -10.82 -0.17
N CYS A 49 -12.53 -10.41 -0.45
CA CYS A 49 -12.01 -9.08 -0.11
C CYS A 49 -12.40 -7.99 -1.13
N GLY A 50 -13.07 -8.35 -2.24
CA GLY A 50 -13.39 -7.42 -3.33
C GLY A 50 -12.17 -6.92 -4.10
N LEU A 51 -11.06 -7.68 -4.09
CA LEU A 51 -9.82 -7.34 -4.78
C LEU A 51 -9.86 -7.83 -6.23
N ASP A 52 -9.44 -6.98 -7.16
CA ASP A 52 -9.22 -7.38 -8.55
C ASP A 52 -7.94 -8.23 -8.66
N PRO A 53 -8.03 -9.49 -9.13
CA PRO A 53 -6.86 -10.35 -9.27
C PRO A 53 -5.75 -9.77 -10.15
N GLU A 54 -6.09 -8.97 -11.18
CA GLU A 54 -5.07 -8.36 -12.04
C GLU A 54 -4.36 -7.21 -11.33
N ALA A 55 -5.11 -6.35 -10.63
CA ALA A 55 -4.54 -5.31 -9.78
C ALA A 55 -3.64 -5.90 -8.67
N VAL A 56 -4.05 -7.01 -8.06
CA VAL A 56 -3.26 -7.71 -7.03
C VAL A 56 -1.95 -8.25 -7.61
N ARG A 57 -1.99 -8.91 -8.78
CA ARG A 57 -0.78 -9.38 -9.47
C ARG A 57 0.16 -8.23 -9.82
N HIS A 58 -0.39 -7.13 -10.33
CA HIS A 58 0.38 -5.95 -10.69
C HIS A 58 1.07 -5.32 -9.46
N GLU A 59 0.35 -5.17 -8.35
CA GLU A 59 0.92 -4.63 -7.11
C GLU A 59 1.97 -5.59 -6.51
N ALA A 60 1.71 -6.89 -6.53
CA ALA A 60 2.63 -7.90 -6.02
C ALA A 60 3.96 -7.95 -6.81
N ALA A 61 3.92 -7.65 -8.11
CA ALA A 61 5.10 -7.62 -8.98
C ALA A 61 5.97 -6.36 -8.80
N LYS A 62 5.50 -5.34 -8.07
CA LYS A 62 6.27 -4.10 -7.89
C LYS A 62 7.50 -4.34 -7.00
N PRO A 63 8.69 -3.86 -7.41
CA PRO A 63 9.86 -3.92 -6.56
C PRO A 63 9.68 -3.07 -5.30
N PHE A 64 10.28 -3.49 -4.18
CA PHE A 64 10.03 -2.90 -2.85
C PHE A 64 10.29 -1.38 -2.77
N TRP A 65 11.20 -0.86 -3.60
CA TRP A 65 11.57 0.56 -3.61
C TRP A 65 10.54 1.45 -4.34
N ARG A 66 9.64 0.86 -5.13
CA ARG A 66 8.64 1.58 -5.93
C ARG A 66 7.28 1.56 -5.23
N ALA A 67 6.65 2.73 -5.13
CA ALA A 67 5.25 2.87 -4.76
C ALA A 67 4.39 2.68 -6.01
#